data_AF-A0A3M1UWT7-F1
#
_entry.id   AF-A0A3M1UWT7-F1
#
_cell.length_a   1.000
_cell.length_b   1.000
_cell.length_c   1.000
_cell.angle_alpha   90.00
_cell.angle_beta   90.00
_cell.angle_gamma   90.00
#
_symmetry.space_group_name_H-M   'P 1'
#
loop_
_entity.id
_entity.type
_entity.pdbx_description
1 polymer ?
#
loop_
_entity_poly.entity_id
_entity_poly.type
_entity_poly.pdbx_seq_one_letter_code
_entity_poly.pdbx_strand_id
1 'polypeptide(L)'
;MTRSNLSSSNVSLPFVPELDEPARRALQAEIAAAHELEVRFRDTASGGGATPLLTVIPAGVFEMGSTEQEFGHRPSEGPVHYQQIAEPFALGVYPVTAEEFAEFTRATDWRWRSDLITTQGRHPVINIRHGEAEAYCEWLSEQTGQ
;
A
#
# COMPACT_ATOMS: atom_id res chain seq x y z
N MET A 1 -2.29 7.59 45.46
CA MET A 1 -1.87 7.96 44.09
C MET A 1 -1.82 6.68 43.27
N THR A 2 -2.94 6.36 42.66
CA THR A 2 -3.19 5.11 41.92
C THR A 2 -2.68 5.32 40.49
N ARG A 3 -1.61 4.62 40.11
CA ARG A 3 -1.19 4.54 38.71
C ARG A 3 -2.12 3.54 38.02
N SER A 4 -3.08 4.06 37.27
CA SER A 4 -3.92 3.26 36.38
C SER A 4 -3.04 2.72 35.26
N ASN A 5 -2.74 1.42 35.31
CA ASN A 5 -2.29 0.65 34.16
C ASN A 5 -3.48 0.56 33.19
N LEU A 6 -3.43 1.33 32.11
CA LEU A 6 -4.22 1.04 30.92
C LEU A 6 -3.62 -0.23 30.32
N SER A 7 -4.25 -1.36 30.64
CA SER A 7 -4.05 -2.63 29.96
C SER A 7 -4.34 -2.41 28.48
N SER A 8 -3.29 -2.29 27.67
CA SER A 8 -3.37 -2.46 26.22
C SER A 8 -4.16 -3.74 25.97
N SER A 9 -5.30 -3.63 25.30
CA SER A 9 -6.10 -4.77 24.91
C SER A 9 -5.21 -5.76 24.16
N ASN A 10 -5.04 -6.94 24.75
CA ASN A 10 -4.22 -8.03 24.26
C ASN A 10 -4.96 -8.71 23.08
N VAL A 11 -5.23 -7.93 22.02
CA VAL A 11 -5.93 -8.42 20.83
C VAL A 11 -4.90 -9.23 20.03
N SER A 12 -5.03 -10.55 20.06
CA SER A 12 -4.25 -11.42 19.19
C SER A 12 -4.54 -11.04 17.74
N LEU A 13 -3.49 -10.76 16.97
CA LEU A 13 -3.64 -10.48 15.54
C LEU A 13 -4.21 -11.71 14.83
N PRO A 14 -5.17 -11.54 13.91
CA PRO A 14 -5.74 -12.66 13.18
C PRO A 14 -4.71 -13.27 12.24
N PHE A 15 -4.67 -14.60 12.18
CA PHE A 15 -3.95 -15.29 11.12
C PHE A 15 -4.81 -15.30 9.85
N VAL A 16 -4.46 -14.43 8.90
CA VAL A 16 -5.29 -14.11 7.71
C VAL A 16 -5.61 -15.33 6.84
N PRO A 17 -4.70 -16.31 6.65
CA PRO A 17 -5.00 -17.51 5.86
C PRO A 17 -6.16 -18.38 6.40
N GLU A 18 -6.47 -18.31 7.69
CA GLU A 18 -7.60 -19.05 8.30
C GLU A 18 -8.94 -18.34 8.15
N LEU A 19 -8.94 -17.05 7.80
CA LEU A 19 -10.17 -16.30 7.55
C LEU A 19 -10.75 -16.65 6.18
N ASP A 20 -12.03 -16.99 6.12
CA ASP A 20 -12.73 -17.11 4.84
C ASP A 20 -12.91 -15.74 4.16
N GLU A 21 -13.35 -15.74 2.89
CA GLU A 21 -13.50 -14.49 2.16
C GLU A 21 -14.48 -13.48 2.81
N PRO A 22 -15.67 -13.90 3.29
CA PRO A 22 -16.55 -13.01 4.05
C PRO A 22 -15.88 -12.41 5.29
N ALA A 23 -15.18 -13.22 6.10
CA ALA A 23 -14.49 -12.74 7.29
C ALA A 23 -13.37 -11.74 6.96
N ARG A 24 -12.58 -12.01 5.91
CA ARG A 24 -11.54 -11.06 5.43
C ARG A 24 -12.14 -9.73 4.99
N ARG A 25 -13.25 -9.75 4.24
CA ARG A 25 -13.95 -8.54 3.81
C ARG A 25 -14.57 -7.77 4.97
N ALA A 26 -15.15 -8.49 5.94
CA ALA A 26 -15.72 -7.87 7.15
C ALA A 26 -14.63 -7.20 7.99
N LEU A 27 -13.50 -7.87 8.22
CA LEU A 27 -12.34 -7.30 8.92
C LEU A 27 -11.82 -6.05 8.18
N GLN A 28 -11.68 -6.12 6.85
CA GLN A 28 -11.27 -4.97 6.06
C GLN A 28 -12.22 -3.78 6.19
N ALA A 29 -13.54 -4.02 6.17
CA ALA A 29 -14.55 -2.98 6.31
C ALA A 29 -14.61 -2.40 7.73
N GLU A 30 -14.45 -3.23 8.76
CA GLU A 30 -14.39 -2.80 10.16
C GLU A 30 -13.21 -1.87 10.39
N ILE A 31 -12.01 -2.26 9.93
CA ILE A 31 -10.81 -1.43 10.07
C ILE A 31 -10.95 -0.13 9.27
N ALA A 32 -11.45 -0.18 8.03
CA ALA A 32 -11.68 1.04 7.25
C ALA A 32 -12.64 2.01 7.98
N ALA A 33 -13.76 1.50 8.50
CA ALA A 33 -14.73 2.30 9.25
C ALA A 33 -14.14 2.87 10.56
N ALA A 34 -13.31 2.11 11.27
CA ALA A 34 -12.62 2.57 12.49
C ALA A 34 -11.67 3.75 12.24
N HIS A 35 -11.19 3.91 11.00
CA HIS A 35 -10.36 5.03 10.55
C HIS A 35 -11.15 6.09 9.76
N GLU A 36 -12.49 6.03 9.73
CA GLU A 36 -13.35 6.94 8.98
C GLU A 36 -13.08 6.94 7.46
N LEU A 37 -12.62 5.80 6.93
CA LEU A 37 -12.30 5.60 5.52
C LEU A 37 -13.28 4.64 4.85
N GLU A 38 -13.40 4.75 3.53
CA GLU A 38 -13.94 3.66 2.71
C GLU A 38 -12.89 2.56 2.54
N VAL A 39 -13.32 1.31 2.31
CA VAL A 39 -12.40 0.18 2.04
C VAL A 39 -11.46 0.48 0.87
N ARG A 40 -11.94 1.22 -0.12
CA ARG A 40 -11.17 1.76 -1.23
C ARG A 40 -11.45 3.24 -1.34
N PHE A 41 -10.41 4.05 -1.34
CA PHE A 41 -10.53 5.50 -1.32
C PHE A 41 -9.37 6.14 -2.12
N ARG A 42 -9.49 7.44 -2.37
CA ARG A 42 -8.41 8.27 -2.92
C ARG A 42 -8.24 9.46 -2.00
N ASP A 43 -7.00 9.82 -1.72
CA ASP A 43 -6.70 11.07 -1.04
C ASP A 43 -7.01 12.26 -1.95
N THR A 44 -7.38 13.38 -1.34
CA THR A 44 -7.57 14.63 -2.06
C THR A 44 -6.25 15.37 -2.11
N ALA A 45 -5.67 15.54 -3.30
CA ALA A 45 -4.52 16.41 -3.49
C ALA A 45 -4.94 17.89 -3.43
N SER A 46 -4.09 18.76 -2.88
CA SER A 46 -4.29 20.21 -2.80
C SER A 46 -4.60 20.89 -4.13
N GLY A 47 -4.08 20.34 -5.24
CA GLY A 47 -4.36 20.82 -6.60
C GLY A 47 -5.53 20.12 -7.32
N GLY A 48 -6.20 19.16 -6.68
CA GLY A 48 -7.26 18.35 -7.30
C GLY A 48 -6.76 17.36 -8.37
N GLY A 49 -5.45 17.11 -8.43
CA GLY A 49 -4.82 16.18 -9.36
C GLY A 49 -5.16 14.72 -9.06
N ALA A 50 -4.87 13.83 -10.02
CA ALA A 50 -5.05 12.39 -9.85
C ALA A 50 -4.11 11.84 -8.76
N THR A 51 -4.68 11.11 -7.78
CA THR A 51 -3.96 10.42 -6.69
C THR A 51 -4.24 8.91 -6.76
N PRO A 52 -3.34 8.01 -6.34
CA PRO A 52 -3.56 6.56 -6.41
C PRO A 52 -4.85 6.08 -5.73
N LEU A 53 -5.51 5.06 -6.30
CA LEU A 53 -6.56 4.32 -5.59
C LEU A 53 -5.93 3.46 -4.51
N LEU A 54 -6.28 3.70 -3.26
CA LEU A 54 -5.80 2.97 -2.11
C LEU A 54 -6.85 1.98 -1.59
N THR A 55 -6.39 0.97 -0.84
CA THR A 55 -7.26 0.09 -0.07
C THR A 55 -6.67 -0.18 1.31
N VAL A 56 -7.52 -0.27 2.32
CA VAL A 56 -7.11 -0.56 3.69
C VAL A 56 -6.67 -2.02 3.81
N ILE A 57 -5.50 -2.25 4.37
CA ILE A 57 -4.95 -3.57 4.72
C ILE A 57 -4.98 -3.69 6.25
N PRO A 58 -5.81 -4.59 6.82
CA PRO A 58 -5.85 -4.84 8.25
C PRO A 58 -4.51 -5.33 8.82
N ALA A 59 -4.29 -5.06 10.11
CA ALA A 59 -3.26 -5.75 10.88
C ALA A 59 -3.56 -7.26 10.94
N GLY A 60 -2.51 -8.07 10.95
CA GLY A 60 -2.65 -9.53 10.87
C GLY A 60 -1.32 -10.26 10.74
N VAL A 61 -1.40 -11.58 10.73
CA VAL A 61 -0.29 -12.49 10.48
C VAL A 61 -0.55 -13.27 9.20
N PHE A 62 0.47 -13.44 8.37
CA PHE A 62 0.38 -14.20 7.12
C PHE A 62 1.67 -14.99 6.86
N GLU A 63 1.61 -15.92 5.90
CA GLU A 63 2.77 -16.69 5.43
C GLU A 63 3.42 -15.99 4.24
N MET A 64 4.74 -15.78 4.31
CA MET A 64 5.53 -15.18 3.24
C MET A 64 6.59 -16.16 2.73
N GLY A 65 6.74 -16.21 1.41
CA GLY A 65 7.67 -17.09 0.70
C GLY A 65 6.95 -18.19 -0.07
N SER A 66 7.73 -19.07 -0.71
CA SER A 66 7.22 -20.20 -1.50
C SER A 66 7.79 -21.53 -1.04
N THR A 67 7.03 -22.60 -1.26
CA THR A 67 7.48 -23.97 -0.97
C THR A 67 8.33 -24.51 -2.12
N GLU A 68 9.21 -25.48 -1.85
CA GLU A 68 10.02 -26.13 -2.89
C GLU A 68 9.17 -26.84 -3.97
N GLN A 69 7.92 -27.17 -3.66
CA GLN A 69 7.00 -27.82 -4.60
C GLN A 69 6.23 -26.84 -5.49
N GLU A 70 6.32 -25.54 -5.22
CA GLU A 70 5.65 -24.52 -6.00
C GLU A 70 6.32 -24.34 -7.37
N PHE A 71 5.51 -24.32 -8.44
CA PHE A 71 6.04 -24.17 -9.79
C PHE A 71 6.77 -22.83 -9.96
N GLY A 72 8.05 -22.88 -10.32
CA GLY A 72 8.88 -21.69 -10.51
C GLY A 72 9.63 -21.22 -9.26
N HIS A 73 9.53 -21.96 -8.14
CA HIS A 73 10.24 -21.66 -6.90
C HIS A 73 11.75 -21.44 -7.13
N ARG A 74 12.28 -20.39 -6.49
CA ARG A 74 13.71 -20.13 -6.39
C ARG A 74 14.16 -20.24 -4.94
N PRO A 75 15.39 -20.73 -4.66
CA PRO A 75 15.89 -20.86 -3.29
C PRO A 75 15.86 -19.55 -2.48
N SER A 76 15.94 -18.39 -3.13
CA SER A 76 15.85 -17.07 -2.48
C SER A 76 14.44 -16.66 -2.03
N GLU A 77 13.41 -17.41 -2.44
CA GLU A 77 11.99 -17.13 -2.12
C GLU A 77 11.49 -17.97 -0.93
N GLY A 78 12.30 -18.92 -0.43
CA GLY A 78 12.02 -19.71 0.75
C GLY A 78 12.92 -19.34 1.95
N PRO A 79 12.68 -19.97 3.11
CA PRO A 79 11.53 -20.81 3.42
C PRO A 79 10.27 -19.95 3.64
N VAL A 80 9.10 -20.61 3.57
CA VAL A 80 7.86 -20.01 4.07
C VAL A 80 8.01 -19.70 5.56
N HIS A 81 7.67 -18.48 5.96
CA HIS A 81 7.72 -18.04 7.36
C HIS A 81 6.58 -17.06 7.67
N TYR A 82 6.23 -16.95 8.96
CA TYR A 82 5.18 -16.04 9.41
C TYR A 82 5.69 -14.61 9.51
N GLN A 83 4.96 -13.68 8.91
CA GLN A 83 5.18 -12.24 9.05
C GLN A 83 3.97 -11.57 9.68
N GLN A 84 4.26 -10.63 10.57
CA GLN A 84 3.27 -9.82 11.25
C GLN A 84 3.22 -8.41 10.63
N ILE A 85 2.00 -7.95 10.35
CA ILE A 85 1.65 -6.54 10.15
C ILE A 85 1.01 -6.08 11.46
N ALA A 86 1.74 -5.24 12.21
CA ALA A 86 1.32 -4.83 13.56
C ALA A 86 0.19 -3.81 13.57
N GLU A 87 0.15 -2.95 12.55
CA GLU A 87 -0.83 -1.87 12.42
C GLU A 87 -1.42 -1.88 11.00
N PRO A 88 -2.70 -1.51 10.85
CA PRO A 88 -3.30 -1.41 9.53
C PRO A 88 -2.64 -0.27 8.73
N PHE A 89 -2.62 -0.41 7.41
CA PHE A 89 -2.09 0.60 6.51
C PHE A 89 -2.89 0.62 5.20
N ALA A 90 -2.71 1.66 4.38
CA ALA A 90 -3.30 1.73 3.05
C ALA A 90 -2.28 1.32 1.98
N LEU A 91 -2.71 0.55 0.98
CA LEU A 91 -1.87 0.12 -0.14
C LEU A 91 -2.52 0.48 -1.48
N GLY A 92 -1.70 0.88 -2.47
CA GLY A 92 -2.16 1.07 -3.84
C GLY A 92 -2.81 -0.19 -4.41
N VAL A 93 -4.05 -0.06 -4.89
CA VAL A 93 -4.79 -1.15 -5.56
C VAL A 93 -4.14 -1.51 -6.90
N TYR A 94 -3.52 -0.52 -7.54
CA TYR A 94 -2.79 -0.66 -8.79
C TYR A 94 -1.39 -0.06 -8.63
N PRO A 95 -0.43 -0.45 -9.48
CA PRO A 95 0.78 0.34 -9.68
C PRO A 95 0.41 1.79 -10.01
N VAL A 96 1.25 2.74 -9.58
CA VAL A 96 1.10 4.15 -9.93
C VAL A 96 1.01 4.28 -11.45
N THR A 97 -0.01 4.98 -11.91
CA THR A 97 -0.27 5.15 -13.34
C THR A 97 0.55 6.30 -13.94
N ALA A 98 0.69 6.31 -15.26
CA ALA A 98 1.37 7.39 -15.97
C ALA A 98 0.66 8.73 -15.79
N GLU A 99 -0.67 8.77 -15.65
CA GLU A 99 -1.41 10.00 -15.37
C GLU A 99 -1.22 10.50 -13.93
N GLU A 100 -1.19 9.62 -12.92
CA GLU A 100 -0.89 9.98 -11.53
C GLU A 100 0.56 10.51 -11.41
N PHE A 101 1.53 9.83 -12.02
CA PHE A 101 2.92 10.32 -12.05
C PHE A 101 3.07 11.60 -12.89
N ALA A 102 2.23 11.82 -13.91
CA ALA A 102 2.27 13.05 -14.69
C ALA A 102 1.95 14.29 -13.83
N GLU A 103 1.12 14.18 -12.79
CA GLU A 103 0.89 15.27 -11.84
C GLU A 103 2.19 15.72 -11.16
N PHE A 104 3.02 14.77 -10.71
CA PHE A 104 4.34 15.03 -10.15
C PHE A 104 5.25 15.73 -11.17
N THR A 105 5.30 15.24 -12.42
CA THR A 105 6.18 15.84 -13.44
C THR A 105 5.75 17.25 -13.87
N ARG A 106 4.45 17.58 -13.76
CA ARG A 106 3.94 18.94 -13.99
C ARG A 106 4.22 19.88 -12.83
N ALA A 107 4.18 19.37 -11.60
CA ALA A 107 4.40 20.14 -10.39
C ALA A 107 5.89 20.38 -10.08
N THR A 108 6.81 19.64 -10.71
CA THR A 108 8.23 19.67 -10.40
C THR A 108 9.11 19.92 -11.63
N ASP A 109 10.40 20.11 -11.39
CA ASP A 109 11.42 20.19 -12.45
C ASP A 109 11.89 18.81 -12.96
N TRP A 110 11.22 17.73 -12.53
CA TRP A 110 11.51 16.40 -13.03
C TRP A 110 11.21 16.30 -14.53
N ARG A 111 12.10 15.63 -15.28
CA ARG A 111 11.95 15.47 -16.74
C ARG A 111 12.27 14.04 -17.15
N TRP A 112 11.45 13.53 -18.07
CA TRP A 112 11.72 12.26 -18.75
C TRP A 112 13.04 12.34 -19.51
N ARG A 113 13.81 11.24 -19.44
CA ARG A 113 14.91 11.05 -20.38
C ARG A 113 14.34 10.74 -21.76
N SER A 114 14.85 11.44 -22.78
CA SER A 114 14.34 11.33 -24.15
C SER A 114 14.59 9.97 -24.81
N ASP A 115 15.50 9.16 -24.27
CA ASP A 115 15.84 7.83 -24.78
C ASP A 115 14.97 6.70 -24.21
N LEU A 116 14.12 6.99 -23.22
CA LEU A 116 13.28 5.99 -22.57
C LEU A 116 11.88 5.92 -23.18
N ILE A 117 11.36 4.70 -23.27
CA ILE A 117 9.95 4.47 -23.63
C ILE A 117 9.08 4.82 -22.42
N THR A 118 7.98 5.55 -22.63
CA THR A 118 7.02 5.94 -21.60
C THR A 118 5.64 5.37 -21.89
N THR A 119 4.85 5.18 -20.85
CA THR A 119 3.42 4.84 -20.92
C THR A 119 2.54 6.11 -20.80
N GLN A 120 1.23 5.97 -21.01
CA GLN A 120 0.27 7.08 -20.97
C GLN A 120 -1.02 6.67 -20.25
N GLY A 121 -1.75 7.66 -19.71
CA GLY A 121 -3.03 7.45 -19.04
C GLY A 121 -2.94 6.47 -17.86
N ARG A 122 -3.89 5.53 -17.80
CA ARG A 122 -4.02 4.53 -16.72
C ARG A 122 -3.05 3.34 -16.79
N HIS A 123 -2.12 3.33 -17.72
CA HIS A 123 -1.06 2.31 -17.74
C HIS A 123 -0.03 2.57 -16.62
N PRO A 124 0.62 1.55 -16.05
CA PRO A 124 1.66 1.74 -15.05
C PRO A 124 2.75 2.68 -15.55
N VAL A 125 3.23 3.59 -14.69
CA VAL A 125 4.47 4.32 -14.96
C VAL A 125 5.64 3.32 -14.97
N ILE A 126 6.51 3.44 -15.97
CA ILE A 126 7.68 2.55 -16.15
C ILE A 126 8.92 3.37 -16.42
N ASN A 127 10.08 2.70 -16.36
CA ASN A 127 11.39 3.31 -16.63
C ASN A 127 11.74 4.48 -15.70
N ILE A 128 11.22 4.45 -14.47
CA ILE A 128 11.64 5.32 -13.37
C ILE A 128 12.61 4.56 -12.45
N ARG A 129 13.49 5.29 -11.78
CA ARG A 129 14.43 4.77 -10.79
C ARG A 129 13.79 4.75 -9.41
N HIS A 130 14.37 3.97 -8.49
CA HIS A 130 13.90 3.90 -7.11
C HIS A 130 13.80 5.29 -6.44
N GLY A 131 14.85 6.12 -6.53
CA GLY A 131 14.83 7.47 -5.96
C GLY A 131 13.80 8.41 -6.60
N GLU A 132 13.37 8.14 -7.84
CA GLU A 132 12.30 8.91 -8.48
C GLU A 132 10.91 8.48 -7.97
N ALA A 133 10.76 7.19 -7.61
CA ALA A 133 9.59 6.70 -6.92
C ALA A 133 9.51 7.25 -5.48
N GLU A 134 10.63 7.31 -4.76
CA GLU A 134 10.70 7.94 -3.43
C GLU A 134 10.33 9.44 -3.50
N ALA A 135 10.89 10.18 -4.46
CA ALA A 135 10.56 11.59 -4.66
C ALA A 135 9.09 11.82 -5.02
N TYR A 136 8.48 10.90 -5.80
CA TYR A 136 7.04 10.93 -6.05
C TYR A 136 6.22 10.73 -4.77
N CYS A 137 6.61 9.78 -3.92
CA CYS A 137 5.93 9.54 -2.65
C CYS A 137 6.04 10.76 -1.71
N GLU A 138 7.21 11.37 -1.60
CA GLU A 138 7.43 12.57 -0.79
C GLU A 138 6.56 13.73 -1.28
N TRP A 139 6.58 14.01 -2.60
CA TRP A 139 5.71 15.01 -3.19
C TRP A 139 4.23 14.71 -2.98
N LEU A 140 3.81 13.45 -3.13
CA LEU A 140 2.40 13.06 -2.96
C LEU A 140 1.95 13.29 -1.51
N SER A 141 2.79 12.95 -0.52
CA SER A 141 2.54 13.24 0.89
C SER A 141 2.35 14.74 1.15
N GLU A 142 3.16 15.60 0.52
CA GLU A 142 2.96 17.05 0.60
C GLU A 142 1.62 17.50 -0.03
N GLN A 143 1.19 16.88 -1.13
CA GLN A 143 -0.06 17.23 -1.80
C GLN A 143 -1.31 16.77 -1.04
N THR A 144 -1.25 15.62 -0.36
CA THR A 144 -2.40 15.01 0.30
C THR A 144 -2.45 15.27 1.81
N GLY A 145 -1.32 15.68 2.40
CA GLY A 145 -1.17 15.81 3.84
C GLY A 145 -1.15 14.48 4.59
N GLN A 146 -0.82 13.38 3.90
CA GLN A 146 -0.70 12.03 4.46
C GLN A 146 0.77 11.61 4.62
#